data_AF-A0A8T6H619-F1
#
_entry.id   AF-A0A8T6H619-F1
#
_cell.length_a   1.000
_cell.length_b   1.000
_cell.length_c   1.000
_cell.angle_alpha   90.00
_cell.angle_beta   90.00
_cell.angle_gamma   90.00
#
_symmetry.space_group_name_H-M   'P 1'
#
loop_
_entity.id
_entity.type
_entity.pdbx_description
1 polymer ?
#
loop_
_entity_poly.entity_id
_entity_poly.type
_entity_poly.pdbx_seq_one_letter_code
_entity_poly.pdbx_strand_id
1 'polypeptide(L)'
;MDTIKDPQFGDILDYQRLRDGMSRVLDHVYPTFNLMGSMLEATRLFNNNPSYMTACAASGLAYMMLVAAEEDELAAQLKGKIFTLSWTEEHTGTDLLSVRTRATPDPDDPAGKRYHISGQKWLINNSYHADYHSVIAKVDPDANGPRSLSIFAVPHSSTKNWQRLDTHVLRSMVLTKFDIDGPGTLIGQVGRGLEILQRMALPSKYHCSYMGVKMVDDSLPAAIEHLSRKNIFGSNPIQFSNVFRQLYNLTLQAALINFTFFRALAFSDTPFLQFHGIMLKSWLLLKCNEILSQNLLVTGSKGFLKESNIGGNAIDSFVFPVFDGHYTLNTLLTYKHMQRYLDATAQGDIDERTGILSRNAYVPLEGKQILKNSRETRRPPFFDYADYITRCGLPVALDAGLLVKSSAGIMDAIQERGAGNEPEYRYKIGMLVHNLEALLAAVELWKVTANDHYLNAIIMQYNEVGKLINRIISEGALPVGFIQPLRQLPLPRPDDPRAFLLGLLDVKGQIRGK
;
A
#
# COMPACT_ATOMS: atom_id res chain seq x y z
N MET A 1 9.29 -5.84 24.02
CA MET A 1 10.09 -5.80 22.78
C MET A 1 10.41 -7.22 22.45
N ASP A 2 9.90 -7.71 21.33
CA ASP A 2 9.92 -9.12 20.91
C ASP A 2 11.15 -9.38 20.03
N THR A 3 12.32 -8.94 20.46
CA THR A 3 13.59 -9.13 19.74
C THR A 3 14.47 -10.12 20.47
N ILE A 4 15.27 -10.88 19.73
CA ILE A 4 16.30 -11.78 20.26
C ILE A 4 17.69 -11.21 19.98
N LYS A 5 18.67 -11.63 20.78
CA LYS A 5 20.08 -11.28 20.58
C LYS A 5 20.73 -12.27 19.62
N ASP A 6 21.08 -11.81 18.44
CA ASP A 6 21.88 -12.51 17.46
C ASP A 6 23.37 -12.13 17.61
N PRO A 7 24.30 -13.10 17.58
CA PRO A 7 25.73 -12.81 17.72
C PRO A 7 26.31 -11.94 16.61
N GLN A 8 25.79 -12.03 15.39
CA GLN A 8 26.26 -11.30 14.22
C GLN A 8 25.48 -10.00 14.00
N PHE A 9 24.19 -9.99 14.35
CA PHE A 9 23.25 -8.91 14.02
C PHE A 9 22.57 -8.28 15.24
N GLY A 10 23.04 -8.48 16.46
CA GLY A 10 22.53 -7.78 17.64
C GLY A 10 21.02 -8.01 17.87
N ASP A 11 20.25 -6.95 18.10
CA ASP A 11 18.79 -7.09 18.30
C ASP A 11 18.06 -7.31 16.97
N ILE A 12 17.49 -8.50 16.81
CA ILE A 12 16.74 -8.92 15.62
C ILE A 12 15.37 -9.49 15.97
N LEU A 13 14.53 -9.72 14.97
CA LEU A 13 13.29 -10.50 15.12
C LEU A 13 13.57 -11.94 15.57
N ASP A 14 12.65 -12.51 16.34
CA ASP A 14 12.60 -13.96 16.55
C ASP A 14 12.08 -14.64 15.28
N TYR A 15 13.01 -15.09 14.44
CA TYR A 15 12.68 -15.80 13.21
C TYR A 15 12.04 -17.16 13.46
N GLN A 16 12.20 -17.77 14.64
CA GLN A 16 11.46 -18.99 14.98
C GLN A 16 9.98 -18.68 15.19
N ARG A 17 9.66 -17.62 15.94
CA ARG A 17 8.28 -17.12 16.06
C ARG A 17 7.67 -16.79 14.69
N LEU A 18 8.46 -16.22 13.78
CA LEU A 18 8.02 -15.94 12.41
C LEU A 18 7.70 -17.24 11.65
N ARG A 19 8.57 -18.27 11.73
CA ARG A 19 8.34 -19.59 11.13
C ARG A 19 7.08 -20.25 11.67
N ASP A 20 6.90 -20.26 12.99
CA ASP A 20 5.76 -20.92 13.65
C ASP A 20 4.41 -20.33 13.20
N GLY A 21 4.38 -19.02 12.88
CA GLY A 21 3.20 -18.35 12.35
C GLY A 21 3.02 -18.46 10.84
N MET A 22 4.11 -18.68 10.08
CA MET A 22 4.11 -18.56 8.61
C MET A 22 3.13 -19.50 7.93
N SER A 23 3.10 -20.78 8.32
CA SER A 23 2.21 -21.78 7.70
C SER A 23 0.74 -21.35 7.75
N ARG A 24 0.31 -20.77 8.87
CA ARG A 24 -1.07 -20.32 9.09
C ARG A 24 -1.43 -19.11 8.23
N VAL A 25 -0.49 -18.20 8.02
CA VAL A 25 -0.66 -17.08 7.10
C VAL A 25 -0.74 -17.59 5.66
N LEU A 26 0.10 -18.56 5.30
CA LEU A 26 0.13 -19.16 3.97
C LEU A 26 -1.08 -20.05 3.67
N ASP A 27 -1.78 -20.60 4.67
CA ASP A 27 -3.06 -21.29 4.49
C ASP A 27 -4.13 -20.40 3.84
N HIS A 28 -4.05 -19.08 4.06
CA HIS A 28 -4.92 -18.11 3.41
C HIS A 28 -4.47 -17.74 1.99
N VAL A 29 -3.29 -18.15 1.55
CA VAL A 29 -2.74 -17.82 0.23
C VAL A 29 -2.77 -19.03 -0.70
N TYR A 30 -2.68 -20.24 -0.13
CA TYR A 30 -2.68 -21.51 -0.86
C TYR A 30 -3.29 -22.66 -0.02
N PRO A 31 -4.20 -23.49 -0.59
CA PRO A 31 -4.59 -23.58 -2.00
C PRO A 31 -5.65 -22.55 -2.45
N THR A 32 -6.29 -21.85 -1.50
CA THR A 32 -7.23 -20.75 -1.77
C THR A 32 -6.52 -19.42 -1.59
N PHE A 33 -6.82 -18.41 -2.43
CA PHE A 33 -6.20 -17.10 -2.32
C PHE A 33 -7.14 -16.09 -1.64
N ASN A 34 -6.87 -15.76 -0.38
CA ASN A 34 -7.58 -14.80 0.46
C ASN A 34 -6.59 -13.76 1.01
N LEU A 35 -6.39 -12.70 0.24
CA LEU A 35 -5.43 -11.65 0.54
C LEU A 35 -5.68 -10.95 1.88
N MET A 36 -6.94 -10.65 2.20
CA MET A 36 -7.27 -10.01 3.46
C MET A 36 -7.12 -10.97 4.65
N GLY A 37 -7.52 -12.24 4.48
CA GLY A 37 -7.36 -13.29 5.49
C GLY A 37 -5.91 -13.46 5.91
N SER A 38 -4.97 -13.47 4.96
CA SER A 38 -3.54 -13.57 5.28
C SER A 38 -3.04 -12.38 6.10
N MET A 39 -3.45 -11.16 5.77
CA MET A 39 -3.10 -9.95 6.52
C MET A 39 -3.69 -9.95 7.94
N LEU A 40 -4.95 -10.34 8.09
CA LEU A 40 -5.61 -10.43 9.39
C LEU A 40 -5.00 -11.51 10.30
N GLU A 41 -4.69 -12.67 9.74
CA GLU A 41 -4.05 -13.75 10.49
C GLU A 41 -2.65 -13.34 10.95
N ALA A 42 -1.87 -12.66 10.09
CA ALA A 42 -0.59 -12.08 10.49
C ALA A 42 -0.76 -11.07 11.65
N THR A 43 -1.74 -10.16 11.57
CA THR A 43 -2.01 -9.20 12.65
C THR A 43 -2.30 -9.90 13.98
N ARG A 44 -3.05 -11.00 13.95
CA ARG A 44 -3.39 -11.80 15.13
C ARG A 44 -2.16 -12.49 15.74
N LEU A 45 -1.29 -13.04 14.91
CA LEU A 45 -0.09 -13.79 15.34
C LEU A 45 1.02 -12.86 15.87
N PHE A 46 1.16 -11.69 15.26
CA PHE A 46 2.27 -10.79 15.51
C PHE A 46 1.88 -9.54 16.29
N ASN A 47 0.65 -9.50 16.84
CA ASN A 47 0.13 -8.40 17.64
C ASN A 47 0.33 -7.03 16.98
N ASN A 48 0.14 -6.99 15.66
CA ASN A 48 0.37 -5.80 14.82
C ASN A 48 1.77 -5.17 14.89
N ASN A 49 2.79 -5.90 15.38
CA ASN A 49 4.15 -5.38 15.44
C ASN A 49 4.66 -5.07 14.01
N PRO A 50 5.05 -3.82 13.69
CA PRO A 50 5.44 -3.43 12.34
C PRO A 50 6.52 -4.30 11.71
N SER A 51 7.54 -4.67 12.47
CA SER A 51 8.69 -5.41 11.97
C SER A 51 8.33 -6.87 11.69
N TYR A 52 7.61 -7.55 12.60
CA TYR A 52 7.11 -8.91 12.33
C TYR A 52 6.11 -8.95 11.18
N MET A 53 5.17 -8.01 11.15
CA MET A 53 4.17 -7.93 10.09
C MET A 53 4.82 -7.71 8.73
N THR A 54 5.83 -6.83 8.65
CA THR A 54 6.58 -6.59 7.42
C THR A 54 7.39 -7.81 7.01
N ALA A 55 8.09 -8.45 7.95
CA ALA A 55 8.84 -9.67 7.70
C ALA A 55 7.94 -10.81 7.19
N CYS A 56 6.77 -10.96 7.81
CA CYS A 56 5.76 -11.93 7.40
C CYS A 56 5.21 -11.63 6.00
N ALA A 57 4.88 -10.37 5.72
CA ALA A 57 4.38 -9.95 4.41
C ALA A 57 5.44 -10.17 3.31
N ALA A 58 6.70 -9.81 3.53
CA ALA A 58 7.78 -10.01 2.57
C ALA A 58 7.98 -11.50 2.22
N SER A 59 7.96 -12.37 3.24
CA SER A 59 8.04 -13.82 3.05
C SER A 59 6.80 -14.38 2.33
N GLY A 60 5.60 -13.93 2.73
CA GLY A 60 4.35 -14.34 2.10
C GLY A 60 4.26 -13.92 0.62
N LEU A 61 4.69 -12.69 0.30
CA LEU A 61 4.78 -12.17 -1.06
C LEU A 61 5.81 -12.96 -1.90
N ALA A 62 6.93 -13.35 -1.30
CA ALA A 62 7.89 -14.20 -1.99
C ALA A 62 7.31 -15.60 -2.30
N TYR A 63 6.60 -16.21 -1.34
CA TYR A 63 5.88 -17.47 -1.54
C TYR A 63 4.77 -17.35 -2.60
N MET A 64 4.06 -16.22 -2.63
CA MET A 64 3.03 -15.91 -3.64
C MET A 64 3.54 -15.97 -5.09
N MET A 65 4.85 -15.85 -5.34
CA MET A 65 5.40 -16.05 -6.68
C MET A 65 5.31 -17.51 -7.15
N LEU A 66 5.39 -18.49 -6.23
CA LEU A 66 5.14 -19.90 -6.55
C LEU A 66 3.70 -20.09 -7.01
N VAL A 67 2.76 -19.50 -6.27
CA VAL A 67 1.32 -19.52 -6.61
C VAL A 67 1.04 -18.80 -7.93
N ALA A 68 1.63 -17.63 -8.15
CA ALA A 68 1.48 -16.86 -9.39
C ALA A 68 2.07 -17.57 -10.62
N ALA A 69 3.07 -18.42 -10.41
CA ALA A 69 3.70 -19.26 -11.42
C ALA A 69 3.01 -20.63 -11.60
N GLU A 70 1.97 -20.92 -10.81
CA GLU A 70 1.22 -22.17 -10.82
C GLU A 70 2.13 -23.39 -10.49
N GLU A 71 3.12 -23.18 -9.62
CA GLU A 71 4.06 -24.21 -9.14
C GLU A 71 3.52 -24.91 -7.88
N ASP A 72 2.39 -25.61 -8.02
CA ASP A 72 1.63 -26.18 -6.90
C ASP A 72 2.43 -27.16 -6.02
N GLU A 73 3.19 -28.06 -6.64
CA GLU A 73 4.02 -29.03 -5.91
C GLU A 73 5.13 -28.34 -5.11
N LEU A 74 5.80 -27.35 -5.70
CA LEU A 74 6.85 -26.58 -5.05
C LEU A 74 6.27 -25.69 -3.94
N ALA A 75 5.11 -25.08 -4.17
CA ALA A 75 4.38 -24.32 -3.16
C ALA A 75 4.02 -25.21 -1.96
N ALA A 76 3.49 -26.42 -2.19
CA ALA A 76 3.18 -27.37 -1.12
C ALA A 76 4.44 -27.79 -0.35
N GLN A 77 5.53 -28.12 -1.05
CA GLN A 77 6.80 -28.53 -0.46
C GLN A 77 7.43 -27.45 0.42
N LEU A 78 7.37 -26.19 0.00
CA LEU A 78 8.04 -25.09 0.67
C LEU A 78 7.12 -24.29 1.62
N LYS A 79 5.90 -24.77 1.88
CA LYS A 79 4.97 -24.12 2.80
C LYS A 79 5.56 -24.07 4.22
N GLY A 80 5.45 -22.91 4.87
CA GLY A 80 5.98 -22.65 6.22
C GLY A 80 7.45 -22.24 6.26
N LYS A 81 8.15 -22.22 5.11
CA LYS A 81 9.51 -21.69 4.99
C LYS A 81 9.50 -20.16 4.95
N ILE A 82 10.61 -19.56 5.38
CA ILE A 82 10.84 -18.13 5.25
C ILE A 82 11.51 -17.84 3.92
N PHE A 83 10.93 -16.89 3.20
CA PHE A 83 11.41 -16.44 1.91
C PHE A 83 11.84 -14.97 1.93
N THR A 84 12.65 -14.60 0.94
CA THR A 84 12.93 -13.20 0.62
C THR A 84 12.61 -12.84 -0.82
N LEU A 85 12.34 -11.55 -1.04
CA LEU A 85 12.31 -10.92 -2.36
C LEU A 85 13.72 -10.43 -2.72
N SER A 86 14.53 -11.29 -3.34
CA SER A 86 15.95 -11.04 -3.61
C SER A 86 16.16 -10.46 -5.01
N TRP A 87 15.75 -9.22 -5.21
CA TRP A 87 15.69 -8.60 -6.54
C TRP A 87 16.77 -7.55 -6.76
N THR A 88 16.82 -6.58 -5.85
CA THR A 88 17.67 -5.39 -5.91
C THR A 88 19.16 -5.75 -5.85
N GLU A 89 19.94 -5.02 -6.64
CA GLU A 89 21.40 -5.04 -6.69
C GLU A 89 21.90 -3.61 -6.45
N GLU A 90 23.16 -3.40 -6.07
CA GLU A 90 23.63 -2.04 -5.70
C GLU A 90 23.43 -1.01 -6.81
N HIS A 91 23.58 -1.41 -8.06
CA HIS A 91 23.38 -0.53 -9.22
C HIS A 91 21.94 -0.50 -9.74
N THR A 92 21.02 -1.32 -9.22
CA THR A 92 19.62 -1.32 -9.69
C THR A 92 18.58 -1.76 -8.66
N GLY A 93 17.46 -1.03 -8.61
CA GLY A 93 16.25 -1.40 -7.86
C GLY A 93 15.00 -1.33 -8.73
N THR A 94 14.61 -0.12 -9.13
CA THR A 94 13.42 0.10 -9.99
C THR A 94 13.59 -0.51 -11.38
N ASP A 95 14.80 -0.46 -11.95
CA ASP A 95 15.10 -0.99 -13.29
C ASP A 95 15.56 -2.45 -13.23
N LEU A 96 14.61 -3.35 -12.94
CA LEU A 96 14.86 -4.78 -12.81
C LEU A 96 15.39 -5.43 -14.11
N LEU A 97 15.26 -4.79 -15.27
CA LEU A 97 15.82 -5.31 -16.52
C LEU A 97 17.36 -5.21 -16.57
N SER A 98 17.94 -4.34 -15.74
CA SER A 98 19.38 -4.09 -15.62
C SER A 98 20.07 -4.96 -14.56
N VAL A 99 19.39 -5.97 -14.01
CA VAL A 99 20.03 -6.95 -13.12
C VAL A 99 21.16 -7.69 -13.84
N ARG A 100 22.23 -7.98 -13.10
CA ARG A 100 23.42 -8.67 -13.57
C ARG A 100 23.53 -10.09 -13.05
N THR A 101 22.76 -10.47 -12.03
CA THR A 101 22.69 -11.86 -11.54
C THR A 101 22.36 -12.81 -12.69
N ARG A 102 23.13 -13.90 -12.81
CA ARG A 102 23.06 -14.87 -13.90
C ARG A 102 22.55 -16.22 -13.42
N ALA A 103 21.90 -16.95 -14.33
CA ALA A 103 21.45 -18.31 -14.12
C ALA A 103 21.92 -19.20 -15.27
N THR A 104 22.82 -20.14 -15.00
CA THR A 104 23.33 -21.10 -15.99
C THR A 104 22.63 -22.45 -15.78
N PRO A 105 22.02 -23.06 -16.80
CA PRO A 105 21.37 -24.37 -16.67
C PRO A 105 22.32 -25.42 -16.11
N ASP A 106 21.83 -26.26 -15.21
CA ASP A 106 22.53 -27.47 -14.77
C ASP A 106 22.46 -28.52 -15.90
N PRO A 107 23.60 -28.94 -16.50
CA PRO A 107 23.60 -29.89 -17.60
C PRO A 107 23.10 -31.28 -17.21
N ASP A 108 23.12 -31.61 -15.91
CA ASP A 108 22.75 -32.92 -15.37
C ASP A 108 21.30 -32.96 -14.84
N ASP A 109 20.48 -31.95 -15.17
CA ASP A 109 19.06 -31.91 -14.79
C ASP A 109 18.12 -32.20 -15.98
N PRO A 110 17.63 -33.45 -16.12
CA PRO A 110 16.70 -33.80 -17.18
C PRO A 110 15.35 -33.09 -17.07
N ALA A 111 14.99 -32.55 -15.89
CA ALA A 111 13.77 -31.77 -15.70
C ALA A 111 13.90 -30.30 -16.14
N GLY A 112 15.14 -29.82 -16.39
CA GLY A 112 15.40 -28.47 -16.87
C GLY A 112 15.01 -27.34 -15.90
N LYS A 113 14.93 -27.62 -14.59
CA LYS A 113 14.58 -26.65 -13.54
C LYS A 113 15.76 -26.25 -12.66
N ARG A 114 16.87 -27.00 -12.63
CA ARG A 114 18.06 -26.67 -11.83
C ARG A 114 19.00 -25.77 -12.62
N TYR A 115 19.49 -24.75 -11.93
CA TYR A 115 20.43 -23.76 -12.46
C TYR A 115 21.50 -23.47 -11.42
N HIS A 116 22.70 -23.14 -11.87
CA HIS A 116 23.70 -22.46 -11.06
C HIS A 116 23.46 -20.95 -11.13
N ILE A 117 23.26 -20.32 -9.97
CA ILE A 117 23.00 -18.89 -9.83
C ILE A 117 24.25 -18.19 -9.32
N SER A 118 24.66 -17.13 -10.00
CA SER A 118 25.83 -16.32 -9.63
C SER A 118 25.50 -14.84 -9.67
N GLY A 119 25.75 -14.11 -8.59
CA GLY A 119 25.50 -12.68 -8.50
C GLY A 119 25.57 -12.13 -7.08
N GLN A 120 25.03 -10.94 -6.88
CA GLN A 120 25.02 -10.26 -5.59
C GLN A 120 23.68 -9.53 -5.42
N LYS A 121 23.14 -9.56 -4.21
CA LYS A 121 21.90 -8.86 -3.86
C LYS A 121 22.12 -7.88 -2.72
N TRP A 122 21.32 -6.81 -2.74
CA TRP A 122 21.48 -5.64 -1.87
C TRP A 122 20.11 -5.15 -1.38
N LEU A 123 20.04 -4.66 -0.14
CA LEU A 123 18.80 -4.29 0.57
C LEU A 123 17.78 -5.43 0.70
N ILE A 124 18.23 -6.65 0.97
CA ILE A 124 17.30 -7.77 1.14
C ILE A 124 17.02 -7.97 2.62
N ASN A 125 15.75 -7.84 3.00
CA ASN A 125 15.29 -8.10 4.36
C ASN A 125 15.07 -9.60 4.60
N ASN A 126 15.01 -10.03 5.87
CA ASN A 126 14.88 -11.44 6.30
C ASN A 126 16.01 -12.38 5.89
N SER A 127 16.96 -11.89 5.11
CA SER A 127 17.80 -12.67 4.23
C SER A 127 18.71 -13.64 4.96
N TYR A 128 19.39 -13.21 6.01
CA TYR A 128 20.27 -14.11 6.75
C TYR A 128 19.53 -15.29 7.41
N HIS A 129 18.25 -15.12 7.75
CA HIS A 129 17.46 -16.14 8.44
C HIS A 129 16.44 -16.84 7.54
N ALA A 130 16.39 -16.47 6.25
CA ALA A 130 15.49 -17.08 5.29
C ALA A 130 15.96 -18.49 4.93
N ASP A 131 15.01 -19.36 4.63
CA ASP A 131 15.28 -20.70 4.10
C ASP A 131 15.59 -20.62 2.59
N TYR A 132 14.88 -19.75 1.88
CA TYR A 132 15.00 -19.55 0.44
C TYR A 132 14.97 -18.07 0.05
N HIS A 133 15.68 -17.75 -1.03
CA HIS A 133 15.71 -16.46 -1.68
C HIS A 133 15.00 -16.56 -3.03
N SER A 134 13.95 -15.77 -3.25
CA SER A 134 13.35 -15.66 -4.57
C SER A 134 14.13 -14.65 -5.40
N VAL A 135 15.01 -15.17 -6.25
CA VAL A 135 16.02 -14.40 -6.98
C VAL A 135 15.57 -14.13 -8.42
N ILE A 136 15.68 -12.87 -8.85
CA ILE A 136 15.60 -12.53 -10.28
C ILE A 136 17.00 -12.63 -10.88
N ALA A 137 17.11 -13.39 -11.97
CA ALA A 137 18.34 -13.56 -12.72
C ALA A 137 18.09 -13.67 -14.23
N LYS A 138 19.12 -13.39 -15.02
CA LYS A 138 19.13 -13.59 -16.47
C LYS A 138 19.71 -14.96 -16.83
N VAL A 139 18.97 -15.72 -17.64
CA VAL A 139 19.49 -16.96 -18.22
C VAL A 139 20.39 -16.66 -19.42
N ASP A 140 19.93 -15.77 -20.30
CA ASP A 140 20.74 -15.18 -21.36
C ASP A 140 21.22 -13.78 -20.90
N PRO A 141 22.54 -13.61 -20.66
CA PRO A 141 23.18 -12.32 -20.36
C PRO A 141 22.78 -11.15 -21.25
N ASP A 142 22.65 -11.43 -22.55
CA ASP A 142 22.50 -10.44 -23.61
C ASP A 142 21.02 -10.17 -23.93
N ALA A 143 20.12 -11.00 -23.38
CA ALA A 143 18.70 -10.78 -23.48
C ALA A 143 18.28 -9.47 -22.81
N ASN A 144 17.44 -8.74 -23.55
CA ASN A 144 16.85 -7.47 -23.15
C ASN A 144 15.33 -7.54 -23.18
N GLY A 145 14.70 -6.60 -22.48
CA GLY A 145 13.24 -6.48 -22.45
C GLY A 145 12.51 -7.51 -21.59
N PRO A 146 11.17 -7.60 -21.68
CA PRO A 146 10.33 -8.32 -20.72
C PRO A 146 10.61 -9.83 -20.56
N ARG A 147 11.29 -10.45 -21.54
CA ARG A 147 11.60 -11.89 -21.56
C ARG A 147 13.01 -12.23 -21.06
N SER A 148 13.80 -11.24 -20.65
CA SER A 148 15.17 -11.48 -20.17
C SER A 148 15.23 -12.03 -18.74
N LEU A 149 14.16 -11.88 -17.96
CA LEU A 149 14.14 -12.20 -16.54
C LEU A 149 13.45 -13.54 -16.25
N SER A 150 14.08 -14.33 -15.40
CA SER A 150 13.52 -15.54 -14.79
C SER A 150 13.62 -15.44 -13.26
N ILE A 151 12.79 -16.20 -12.55
CA ILE A 151 12.78 -16.23 -11.08
C ILE A 151 13.24 -17.60 -10.60
N PHE A 152 14.04 -17.63 -9.54
CA PHE A 152 14.61 -18.86 -8.97
C PHE A 152 14.41 -18.90 -7.46
N ALA A 153 14.03 -20.06 -6.93
CA ALA A 153 14.17 -20.37 -5.52
C ALA A 153 15.61 -20.80 -5.23
N VAL A 154 16.37 -19.96 -4.56
CA VAL A 154 17.77 -20.21 -4.19
C VAL A 154 17.84 -20.53 -2.69
N PRO A 155 18.30 -21.73 -2.28
CA PRO A 155 18.41 -22.07 -0.86
C PRO A 155 19.47 -21.20 -0.18
N HIS A 156 19.30 -20.96 1.12
CA HIS A 156 20.26 -20.20 1.94
C HIS A 156 21.70 -20.71 1.81
N SER A 157 21.90 -22.03 1.65
CA SER A 157 23.23 -22.64 1.48
C SER A 157 24.01 -22.18 0.25
N SER A 158 23.32 -21.58 -0.75
CA SER A 158 23.94 -21.03 -1.96
C SER A 158 24.41 -19.58 -1.78
N THR A 159 24.36 -19.04 -0.56
CA THR A 159 24.68 -17.63 -0.26
C THR A 159 25.87 -17.50 0.67
N LYS A 160 26.64 -16.41 0.52
CA LYS A 160 27.85 -16.13 1.31
C LYS A 160 28.10 -14.63 1.44
N ASN A 161 29.14 -14.26 2.19
CA ASN A 161 29.62 -12.88 2.33
C ASN A 161 28.55 -11.91 2.84
N TRP A 162 27.83 -12.32 3.88
CA TRP A 162 26.77 -11.54 4.50
C TRP A 162 27.27 -10.25 5.18
N GLN A 163 26.74 -9.11 4.74
CA GLN A 163 26.98 -7.80 5.35
C GLN A 163 25.67 -7.18 5.81
N ARG A 164 25.57 -6.82 7.09
CA ARG A 164 24.43 -6.06 7.62
C ARG A 164 24.44 -4.63 7.04
N LEU A 165 23.26 -4.14 6.70
CA LEU A 165 23.00 -2.75 6.37
C LEU A 165 22.14 -2.15 7.49
N ASP A 166 22.71 -1.19 8.23
CA ASP A 166 21.97 -0.47 9.27
C ASP A 166 20.90 0.44 8.66
N THR A 167 19.75 0.51 9.33
CA THR A 167 18.57 1.23 8.83
C THR A 167 17.98 2.12 9.91
N HIS A 168 17.37 3.24 9.49
CA HIS A 168 16.63 4.13 10.39
C HIS A 168 15.25 3.57 10.77
N VAL A 169 14.69 2.74 9.91
CA VAL A 169 13.33 2.19 9.95
C VAL A 169 13.38 0.67 10.13
N LEU A 170 12.38 0.08 10.78
CA LEU A 170 12.26 -1.37 10.96
C LEU A 170 13.55 -2.02 11.49
N ARG A 171 14.19 -1.40 12.50
CA ARG A 171 15.58 -1.69 12.90
C ARG A 171 15.86 -3.11 13.38
N SER A 172 14.84 -3.83 13.83
CA SER A 172 14.93 -5.23 14.23
C SER A 172 14.86 -6.21 13.06
N MET A 173 14.49 -5.74 11.86
CA MET A 173 14.51 -6.57 10.66
C MET A 173 15.92 -6.57 10.08
N VAL A 174 16.49 -7.77 9.90
CA VAL A 174 17.83 -7.92 9.33
C VAL A 174 17.78 -7.58 7.85
N LEU A 175 18.52 -6.54 7.46
CA LEU A 175 18.69 -6.07 6.09
C LEU A 175 20.14 -6.30 5.69
N THR A 176 20.39 -6.95 4.56
CA THR A 176 21.77 -7.30 4.17
C THR A 176 22.09 -7.08 2.71
N LYS A 177 23.40 -7.10 2.46
CA LYS A 177 24.05 -7.40 1.19
C LYS A 177 24.69 -8.79 1.28
N PHE A 178 24.62 -9.58 0.21
CA PHE A 178 25.23 -10.92 0.15
C PHE A 178 25.47 -11.38 -1.28
N ASP A 179 26.37 -12.34 -1.43
CA ASP A 179 26.69 -12.98 -2.70
C ASP A 179 25.92 -14.30 -2.86
N ILE A 180 25.62 -14.65 -4.10
CA ILE A 180 25.01 -15.91 -4.49
C ILE A 180 25.99 -16.63 -5.42
N ASP A 181 26.27 -17.89 -5.11
CA ASP A 181 27.15 -18.76 -5.89
C ASP A 181 26.80 -20.21 -5.58
N GLY A 182 25.82 -20.76 -6.29
CA GLY A 182 25.31 -22.10 -6.00
C GLY A 182 24.02 -22.47 -6.71
N PRO A 183 23.43 -23.64 -6.39
CA PRO A 183 22.22 -24.12 -7.05
C PRO A 183 21.01 -23.22 -6.76
N GLY A 184 20.07 -23.18 -7.72
CA GLY A 184 18.74 -22.59 -7.62
C GLY A 184 17.74 -23.34 -8.49
N THR A 185 16.47 -23.31 -8.11
CA THR A 185 15.37 -23.97 -8.84
C THR A 185 14.51 -22.94 -9.55
N LEU A 186 14.31 -23.09 -10.85
CA LEU A 186 13.44 -22.23 -11.66
C LEU A 186 12.00 -22.25 -11.12
N ILE A 187 11.41 -21.05 -10.96
CA ILE A 187 10.00 -20.86 -10.64
C ILE A 187 9.27 -20.47 -11.93
N GLY A 188 8.35 -21.31 -12.40
CA GLY A 188 7.64 -21.11 -13.66
C GLY A 188 8.50 -21.45 -14.87
N GLN A 189 8.53 -20.56 -15.86
CA GLN A 189 9.27 -20.79 -17.12
C GLN A 189 10.33 -19.72 -17.36
N VAL A 190 11.39 -20.10 -18.07
CA VAL A 190 12.44 -19.18 -18.51
C VAL A 190 11.84 -17.99 -19.27
N GLY A 191 12.27 -16.79 -18.89
CA GLY A 191 11.82 -15.53 -19.48
C GLY A 191 10.41 -15.11 -19.11
N ARG A 192 9.76 -15.78 -18.14
CA ARG A 192 8.44 -15.37 -17.60
C ARG A 192 8.54 -14.69 -16.23
N GLY A 193 9.74 -14.43 -15.73
CA GLY A 193 9.96 -13.85 -14.40
C GLY A 193 9.27 -12.49 -14.21
N LEU A 194 9.32 -11.61 -15.20
CA LEU A 194 8.65 -10.30 -15.09
C LEU A 194 7.12 -10.44 -14.98
N GLU A 195 6.51 -11.43 -15.62
CA GLU A 195 5.07 -11.66 -15.54
C GLU A 195 4.67 -12.15 -14.15
N ILE A 196 5.38 -13.14 -13.60
CA ILE A 196 5.16 -13.66 -12.25
C ILE A 196 5.32 -12.52 -11.23
N LEU A 197 6.38 -11.72 -11.37
CA LEU A 197 6.59 -10.54 -10.53
C LEU A 197 5.44 -9.56 -10.61
N GLN A 198 4.94 -9.25 -11.82
CA GLN A 198 3.83 -8.30 -11.98
C GLN A 198 2.54 -8.79 -11.32
N ARG A 199 2.25 -10.10 -11.38
CA ARG A 199 1.11 -10.71 -10.68
C ARG A 199 1.24 -10.55 -9.17
N MET A 200 2.41 -10.81 -8.59
CA MET A 200 2.68 -10.65 -7.16
C MET A 200 2.78 -9.18 -6.72
N ALA A 201 3.27 -8.28 -7.58
CA ALA A 201 3.36 -6.86 -7.28
C ALA A 201 1.99 -6.22 -7.05
N LEU A 202 0.88 -6.85 -7.48
CA LEU A 202 -0.47 -6.37 -7.17
C LEU A 202 -0.78 -6.53 -5.67
N PRO A 203 -0.77 -7.73 -5.06
CA PRO A 203 -0.97 -7.89 -3.62
C PRO A 203 0.09 -7.18 -2.76
N SER A 204 1.33 -6.97 -3.23
CA SER A 204 2.35 -6.23 -2.46
C SER A 204 1.92 -4.79 -2.12
N LYS A 205 1.18 -4.15 -3.03
CA LYS A 205 0.62 -2.79 -2.80
C LYS A 205 -0.40 -2.81 -1.65
N TYR A 206 -1.24 -3.83 -1.60
CA TYR A 206 -2.22 -4.00 -0.52
C TYR A 206 -1.52 -4.31 0.82
N HIS A 207 -0.52 -5.19 0.82
CA HIS A 207 0.26 -5.48 2.05
C HIS A 207 0.97 -4.23 2.60
N CYS A 208 1.66 -3.47 1.75
CA CYS A 208 2.30 -2.22 2.18
C CYS A 208 1.28 -1.23 2.74
N SER A 209 0.17 -1.03 2.04
CA SER A 209 -0.89 -0.11 2.45
C SER A 209 -1.60 -0.55 3.74
N TYR A 210 -1.79 -1.85 3.94
CA TYR A 210 -2.29 -2.39 5.19
C TYR A 210 -1.39 -1.99 6.37
N MET A 211 -0.07 -2.11 6.21
CA MET A 211 0.89 -1.69 7.25
C MET A 211 0.74 -0.20 7.59
N GLY A 212 0.65 0.67 6.59
CA GLY A 212 0.44 2.10 6.80
C GLY A 212 -0.86 2.42 7.53
N VAL A 213 -1.97 1.79 7.12
CA VAL A 213 -3.29 1.97 7.79
C VAL A 213 -3.21 1.48 9.24
N LYS A 214 -2.65 0.30 9.48
CA LYS A 214 -2.54 -0.28 10.82
C LYS A 214 -1.65 0.55 11.75
N MET A 215 -0.60 1.20 11.23
CA MET A 215 0.19 2.15 11.99
C MET A 215 -0.63 3.38 12.41
N VAL A 216 -1.51 3.88 11.55
CA VAL A 216 -2.42 4.98 11.89
C VAL A 216 -3.44 4.52 12.93
N ASP A 217 -4.04 3.35 12.72
CA ASP A 217 -5.03 2.73 13.63
C ASP A 217 -4.45 2.50 15.03
N ASP A 218 -3.13 2.28 15.16
CA ASP A 218 -2.49 2.09 16.46
C ASP A 218 -2.04 3.43 17.10
N SER A 219 -1.55 4.37 16.28
CA SER A 219 -0.91 5.59 16.80
C SER A 219 -1.92 6.67 17.19
N LEU A 220 -3.01 6.80 16.44
CA LEU A 220 -3.97 7.87 16.66
C LEU A 220 -4.81 7.64 17.94
N PRO A 221 -5.34 6.43 18.23
CA PRO A 221 -5.95 6.15 19.53
C PRO A 221 -4.98 6.35 20.70
N ALA A 222 -3.70 6.00 20.55
CA ALA A 222 -2.69 6.23 21.58
C ALA A 222 -2.48 7.72 21.89
N ALA A 223 -2.53 8.57 20.86
CA ALA A 223 -2.46 10.02 21.00
C ALA A 223 -3.73 10.60 21.66
N ILE A 224 -4.91 10.17 21.21
CA ILE A 224 -6.22 10.53 21.81
C ILE A 224 -6.21 10.18 23.30
N GLU A 225 -5.80 8.96 23.65
CA GLU A 225 -5.73 8.52 25.04
C GLU A 225 -4.76 9.38 25.85
N HIS A 226 -3.56 9.63 25.33
CA HIS A 226 -2.57 10.45 26.00
C HIS A 226 -3.09 11.86 26.32
N LEU A 227 -3.71 12.51 25.33
CA LEU A 227 -4.21 13.88 25.44
C LEU A 227 -5.51 13.98 26.25
N SER A 228 -6.23 12.87 26.41
CA SER A 228 -7.40 12.78 27.30
C SER A 228 -7.06 12.63 28.78
N ARG A 229 -5.91 12.03 29.12
CA ARG A 229 -5.49 11.80 30.52
C ARG A 229 -4.58 12.89 31.07
N LYS A 230 -3.86 13.59 30.20
CA LYS A 230 -2.92 14.64 30.61
C LYS A 230 -3.69 15.82 31.22
N ASN A 231 -3.11 16.48 32.21
CA ASN A 231 -3.65 17.73 32.76
C ASN A 231 -2.67 18.87 32.46
N ILE A 232 -3.13 19.89 31.72
CA ILE A 232 -2.37 21.10 31.42
C ILE A 232 -3.30 22.28 31.70
N PHE A 233 -2.84 23.31 32.42
CA PHE A 233 -3.67 24.48 32.75
C PHE A 233 -5.04 24.14 33.38
N GLY A 234 -5.12 23.04 34.13
CA GLY A 234 -6.34 22.62 34.84
C GLY A 234 -7.40 21.90 33.98
N SER A 235 -7.10 21.53 32.73
CA SER A 235 -7.99 20.78 31.85
C SER A 235 -7.21 19.76 31.01
N ASN A 236 -7.92 18.80 30.43
CA ASN A 236 -7.31 17.84 29.52
C ASN A 236 -7.04 18.49 28.16
N PRO A 237 -5.82 18.36 27.58
CA PRO A 237 -5.50 18.97 26.29
C PRO A 237 -6.50 18.65 25.18
N ILE A 238 -7.11 17.47 25.18
CA ILE A 238 -8.14 17.09 24.21
C ILE A 238 -9.36 18.04 24.19
N GLN A 239 -9.61 18.78 25.28
CA GLN A 239 -10.69 19.76 25.39
C GLN A 239 -10.32 21.14 24.84
N PHE A 240 -9.03 21.41 24.59
CA PHE A 240 -8.61 22.68 24.00
C PHE A 240 -9.03 22.73 22.54
N SER A 241 -9.78 23.76 22.15
CA SER A 241 -10.36 23.90 20.80
C SER A 241 -9.36 23.64 19.66
N ASN A 242 -8.13 24.14 19.77
CA ASN A 242 -7.09 23.91 18.75
C ASN A 242 -6.55 22.47 18.74
N VAL A 243 -6.43 21.81 19.89
CA VAL A 243 -5.98 20.41 19.98
C VAL A 243 -7.11 19.51 19.47
N PHE A 244 -8.34 19.74 19.91
CA PHE A 244 -9.52 19.02 19.45
C PHE A 244 -9.68 19.14 17.93
N ARG A 245 -9.56 20.34 17.36
CA ARG A 245 -9.63 20.54 15.89
C ARG A 245 -8.57 19.73 15.14
N GLN A 246 -7.33 19.71 15.65
CA GLN A 246 -6.25 18.93 15.04
C GLN A 246 -6.55 17.43 15.10
N LEU A 247 -6.93 16.91 16.27
CA LEU A 247 -7.30 15.50 16.43
C LEU A 247 -8.53 15.11 15.61
N TYR A 248 -9.54 15.99 15.53
CA TYR A 248 -10.73 15.80 14.71
C TYR A 248 -10.37 15.65 13.24
N ASN A 249 -9.57 16.57 12.70
CA ASN A 249 -9.13 16.49 11.30
C ASN A 249 -8.26 15.26 11.02
N LEU A 250 -7.41 14.85 11.96
CA LEU A 250 -6.63 13.62 11.85
C LEU A 250 -7.53 12.38 11.89
N THR A 251 -8.53 12.39 12.76
CA THR A 251 -9.51 11.30 12.93
C THR A 251 -10.34 11.09 11.68
N LEU A 252 -10.83 12.16 11.07
CA LEU A 252 -11.58 12.08 9.81
C LEU A 252 -10.71 11.54 8.66
N GLN A 253 -9.45 11.98 8.58
CA GLN A 253 -8.53 11.48 7.56
C GLN A 253 -8.14 10.02 7.82
N ALA A 254 -7.94 9.61 9.08
CA ALA A 254 -7.68 8.24 9.48
C ALA A 254 -8.87 7.32 9.10
N ALA A 255 -10.10 7.73 9.41
CA ALA A 255 -11.30 7.02 9.00
C ALA A 255 -11.41 6.88 7.47
N LEU A 256 -11.08 7.95 6.73
CA LEU A 256 -11.07 7.93 5.27
C LEU A 256 -10.03 6.95 4.70
N ILE A 257 -8.78 6.97 5.18
CA ILE A 257 -7.76 6.04 4.66
C ILE A 257 -8.08 4.59 5.02
N ASN A 258 -8.62 4.36 6.23
CA ASN A 258 -9.05 3.03 6.67
C ASN A 258 -10.15 2.50 5.75
N PHE A 259 -11.20 3.30 5.55
CA PHE A 259 -12.27 2.99 4.61
C PHE A 259 -11.75 2.77 3.19
N THR A 260 -10.89 3.66 2.68
CA THR A 260 -10.35 3.57 1.31
C THR A 260 -9.60 2.27 1.07
N PHE A 261 -8.86 1.79 2.08
CA PHE A 261 -8.17 0.51 2.01
C PHE A 261 -9.15 -0.68 1.92
N PHE A 262 -10.15 -0.74 2.81
CA PHE A 262 -11.12 -1.84 2.79
C PHE A 262 -12.10 -1.76 1.62
N ARG A 263 -12.37 -0.55 1.12
CA ARG A 263 -13.06 -0.31 -0.14
C ARG A 263 -12.30 -0.94 -1.32
N ALA A 264 -10.99 -0.71 -1.41
CA ALA A 264 -10.17 -1.31 -2.44
C ALA A 264 -10.18 -2.86 -2.36
N LEU A 265 -10.13 -3.43 -1.15
CA LEU A 265 -10.26 -4.87 -0.96
C LEU A 265 -11.61 -5.42 -1.41
N ALA A 266 -12.71 -4.70 -1.16
CA ALA A 266 -14.06 -5.08 -1.58
C ALA A 266 -14.19 -5.24 -3.11
N PHE A 267 -13.37 -4.50 -3.87
CA PHE A 267 -13.29 -4.56 -5.33
C PHE A 267 -12.05 -5.30 -5.86
N SER A 268 -11.25 -5.93 -4.98
CA SER A 268 -9.97 -6.54 -5.37
C SER A 268 -10.12 -7.74 -6.32
N ASP A 269 -11.27 -8.42 -6.31
CA ASP A 269 -11.58 -9.48 -7.27
C ASP A 269 -12.27 -8.96 -8.55
N THR A 270 -12.08 -7.69 -8.89
CA THR A 270 -12.58 -7.07 -10.13
C THR A 270 -11.42 -6.45 -10.94
N PRO A 271 -11.68 -5.89 -12.14
CA PRO A 271 -10.68 -5.12 -12.87
C PRO A 271 -10.13 -3.88 -12.14
N PHE A 272 -10.67 -3.51 -10.97
CA PHE A 272 -10.12 -2.45 -10.12
C PHE A 272 -8.86 -2.84 -9.33
N LEU A 273 -8.52 -4.13 -9.24
CA LEU A 273 -7.36 -4.62 -8.46
C LEU A 273 -6.10 -3.78 -8.67
N GLN A 274 -5.75 -3.55 -9.93
CA GLN A 274 -4.56 -2.79 -10.31
C GLN A 274 -4.73 -1.29 -10.08
N PHE A 275 -5.86 -0.72 -10.47
CA PHE A 275 -6.14 0.72 -10.36
C PHE A 275 -6.21 1.20 -8.90
N HIS A 276 -6.89 0.44 -8.03
CA HIS A 276 -6.87 0.74 -6.60
C HIS A 276 -5.51 0.44 -6.00
N GLY A 277 -4.84 -0.66 -6.38
CA GLY A 277 -3.50 -0.96 -5.90
C GLY A 277 -2.49 0.17 -6.11
N ILE A 278 -2.44 0.78 -7.30
CA ILE A 278 -1.55 1.91 -7.58
C ILE A 278 -1.89 3.13 -6.70
N MET A 279 -3.18 3.44 -6.52
CA MET A 279 -3.64 4.52 -5.63
C MET A 279 -3.26 4.25 -4.17
N LEU A 280 -3.43 3.02 -3.69
CA LEU A 280 -3.06 2.60 -2.35
C LEU A 280 -1.56 2.85 -2.10
N LYS A 281 -0.71 2.52 -3.09
CA LYS A 281 0.73 2.70 -3.02
C LYS A 281 1.15 4.17 -3.02
N SER A 282 0.51 5.02 -3.83
CA SER A 282 0.99 6.38 -4.08
C SER A 282 0.23 7.52 -3.43
N TRP A 283 -1.05 7.33 -3.09
CA TRP A 283 -1.83 8.33 -2.38
C TRP A 283 -2.01 7.92 -0.93
N LEU A 284 -2.52 6.71 -0.67
CA LEU A 284 -2.89 6.30 0.67
C LEU A 284 -1.68 6.23 1.61
N LEU A 285 -0.57 5.63 1.17
CA LEU A 285 0.63 5.53 2.02
C LEU A 285 1.28 6.90 2.30
N LEU A 286 1.27 7.82 1.33
CA LEU A 286 1.73 9.19 1.58
C LEU A 286 0.80 9.90 2.56
N LYS A 287 -0.51 9.65 2.49
CA LYS A 287 -1.48 10.17 3.44
C LYS A 287 -1.30 9.59 4.84
N CYS A 288 -0.93 8.31 4.96
CA CYS A 288 -0.53 7.71 6.24
C CYS A 288 0.66 8.44 6.85
N ASN A 289 1.72 8.71 6.06
CA ASN A 289 2.89 9.44 6.53
C ASN A 289 2.53 10.85 7.01
N GLU A 290 1.66 11.56 6.27
CA GLU A 290 1.17 12.88 6.66
C GLU A 290 0.43 12.83 8.02
N ILE A 291 -0.53 11.90 8.15
CA ILE A 291 -1.33 11.73 9.37
C ILE A 291 -0.43 11.36 10.56
N LEU A 292 0.48 10.40 10.39
CA LEU A 292 1.38 9.95 11.46
C LEU A 292 2.34 11.05 11.92
N SER A 293 2.89 11.81 10.96
CA SER A 293 3.76 12.94 11.26
C SER A 293 3.01 14.04 12.03
N GLN A 294 1.83 14.43 11.57
CA GLN A 294 1.00 15.41 12.28
C GLN A 294 0.55 14.90 13.66
N ASN A 295 0.19 13.61 13.78
CA ASN A 295 -0.19 12.97 15.04
C ASN A 295 0.97 12.97 16.06
N LEU A 296 2.20 12.71 15.61
CA LEU A 296 3.40 12.83 16.43
C LEU A 296 3.56 14.24 16.99
N LEU A 297 3.42 15.26 16.13
CA LEU A 297 3.55 16.67 16.55
C LEU A 297 2.45 17.09 17.54
N VAL A 298 1.21 16.66 17.33
CA VAL A 298 0.07 16.95 18.23
C VAL A 298 0.24 16.26 19.59
N THR A 299 0.82 15.05 19.61
CA THR A 299 1.10 14.30 20.85
C THR A 299 2.18 14.97 21.70
N GLY A 300 3.19 15.58 21.07
CA GLY A 300 4.31 16.22 21.73
C GLY A 300 5.39 15.24 22.21
N SER A 301 6.15 15.62 23.23
CA SER A 301 7.43 14.98 23.62
C SER A 301 7.36 13.46 23.86
N LYS A 302 6.21 12.94 24.34
CA LYS A 302 5.99 11.49 24.52
C LYS A 302 6.19 10.71 23.21
N GLY A 303 5.84 11.30 22.08
CA GLY A 303 6.01 10.68 20.77
C GLY A 303 7.47 10.38 20.41
N PHE A 304 8.44 11.12 20.97
CA PHE A 304 9.87 10.94 20.66
C PHE A 304 10.56 9.88 21.52
N LEU A 305 9.86 9.28 22.47
CA LEU A 305 10.41 8.19 23.29
C LEU A 305 10.56 6.92 22.45
N LYS A 306 11.62 6.15 22.69
CA LYS A 306 11.95 4.94 21.90
C LYS A 306 10.86 3.87 22.01
N GLU A 307 10.19 3.80 23.15
CA GLU A 307 9.08 2.90 23.44
C GLU A 307 7.73 3.38 22.89
N SER A 308 7.66 4.61 22.36
CA SER A 308 6.43 5.19 21.85
C SER A 308 6.12 4.64 20.46
N ASN A 309 5.00 3.91 20.36
CA ASN A 309 4.49 3.49 19.07
C ASN A 309 4.15 4.69 18.16
N ILE A 310 3.82 5.85 18.72
CA ILE A 310 3.48 7.06 17.95
C ILE A 310 4.69 7.53 17.10
N GLY A 311 5.87 7.68 17.72
CA GLY A 311 7.09 8.06 17.00
C GLY A 311 7.66 6.92 16.17
N GLY A 312 7.67 5.71 16.71
CA GLY A 312 8.13 4.52 15.99
C GLY A 312 7.38 4.31 14.68
N ASN A 313 6.04 4.35 14.73
CA ASN A 313 5.21 4.20 13.54
C ASN A 313 5.40 5.37 12.55
N ALA A 314 5.54 6.62 13.03
CA ALA A 314 5.80 7.75 12.15
C ALA A 314 7.14 7.64 11.39
N ILE A 315 8.17 7.06 12.03
CA ILE A 315 9.47 6.83 11.39
C ILE A 315 9.39 5.63 10.43
N ASP A 316 8.84 4.51 10.89
CA ASP A 316 8.80 3.27 10.11
C ASP A 316 7.88 3.39 8.89
N SER A 317 6.83 4.22 8.94
CA SER A 317 5.89 4.35 7.82
C SER A 317 6.53 4.85 6.52
N PHE A 318 7.64 5.60 6.60
CA PHE A 318 8.33 6.16 5.43
C PHE A 318 8.87 5.11 4.46
N VAL A 319 9.05 3.87 4.90
CA VAL A 319 9.60 2.81 4.06
C VAL A 319 8.57 2.21 3.10
N PHE A 320 7.29 2.19 3.48
CA PHE A 320 6.25 1.48 2.72
C PHE A 320 5.92 2.12 1.37
N PRO A 321 5.94 3.45 1.15
CA PRO A 321 5.84 4.02 -0.19
C PRO A 321 6.98 3.60 -1.14
N VAL A 322 8.10 3.12 -0.61
CA VAL A 322 9.33 2.83 -1.38
C VAL A 322 9.43 1.35 -1.80
N PHE A 323 9.09 0.42 -0.90
CA PHE A 323 9.18 -1.03 -1.16
C PHE A 323 8.47 -1.48 -2.45
N ASP A 324 8.96 -2.52 -3.11
CA ASP A 324 8.27 -3.24 -4.21
C ASP A 324 7.65 -2.35 -5.30
N GLY A 325 8.35 -1.25 -5.63
CA GLY A 325 7.90 -0.26 -6.60
C GLY A 325 7.55 1.07 -5.93
N HIS A 326 8.47 2.03 -6.07
CA HIS A 326 8.36 3.37 -5.51
C HIS A 326 7.03 4.06 -5.85
N TYR A 327 6.51 4.86 -4.93
CA TYR A 327 5.23 5.56 -5.10
C TYR A 327 5.16 6.38 -6.40
N THR A 328 6.27 7.02 -6.80
CA THR A 328 6.35 7.79 -8.05
C THR A 328 6.02 6.97 -9.29
N LEU A 329 6.54 5.74 -9.38
CA LEU A 329 6.25 4.85 -10.50
C LEU A 329 4.76 4.51 -10.52
N ASN A 330 4.17 4.26 -9.36
CA ASN A 330 2.74 3.95 -9.24
C ASN A 330 1.86 5.12 -9.65
N THR A 331 2.21 6.35 -9.27
CA THR A 331 1.53 7.56 -9.75
C THR A 331 1.59 7.68 -11.28
N LEU A 332 2.74 7.39 -11.90
CA LEU A 332 2.89 7.44 -13.36
C LEU A 332 2.09 6.36 -14.09
N LEU A 333 1.85 5.21 -13.45
CA LEU A 333 0.99 4.16 -14.01
C LEU A 333 -0.47 4.60 -14.11
N THR A 334 -0.92 5.47 -13.19
CA THR A 334 -2.28 6.02 -13.18
C THR A 334 -2.59 6.86 -14.41
N TYR A 335 -1.57 7.53 -14.98
CA TYR A 335 -1.73 8.33 -16.19
C TYR A 335 -2.43 7.56 -17.33
N LYS A 336 -2.17 6.25 -17.46
CA LYS A 336 -2.77 5.38 -18.50
C LYS A 336 -4.30 5.21 -18.34
N HIS A 337 -4.83 5.52 -17.16
CA HIS A 337 -6.24 5.45 -16.84
C HIS A 337 -6.95 6.81 -16.94
N MET A 338 -6.20 7.92 -16.96
CA MET A 338 -6.74 9.28 -16.82
C MET A 338 -7.88 9.58 -17.78
N GLN A 339 -7.62 9.44 -19.09
CA GLN A 339 -8.60 9.78 -20.10
C GLN A 339 -9.90 8.97 -19.94
N ARG A 340 -9.77 7.65 -19.75
CA ARG A 340 -10.92 6.77 -19.51
C ARG A 340 -11.65 7.07 -18.20
N TYR A 341 -10.96 7.64 -17.21
CA TYR A 341 -11.54 8.00 -15.92
C TYR A 341 -12.35 9.30 -16.02
N LEU A 342 -11.78 10.33 -16.66
CA LEU A 342 -12.44 11.64 -16.82
C LEU A 342 -13.55 11.63 -17.88
N ASP A 343 -13.36 10.90 -18.97
CA ASP A 343 -14.30 10.88 -20.11
C ASP A 343 -15.42 9.84 -19.90
N ALA A 344 -15.47 9.19 -18.73
CA ALA A 344 -16.48 8.18 -18.45
C ALA A 344 -17.87 8.82 -18.38
N THR A 345 -18.79 8.33 -19.22
CA THR A 345 -20.18 8.81 -19.29
C THR A 345 -21.20 7.77 -18.81
N ALA A 346 -20.76 6.55 -18.53
CA ALA A 346 -21.63 5.50 -18.01
C ALA A 346 -22.18 5.90 -16.65
N GLN A 347 -23.47 5.71 -16.40
CA GLN A 347 -24.07 6.00 -15.11
C GLN A 347 -23.64 4.94 -14.08
N GLY A 348 -23.05 5.35 -12.96
CA GLY A 348 -22.71 4.44 -11.88
C GLY A 348 -23.93 4.03 -11.06
N ASP A 349 -24.02 2.76 -10.67
CA ASP A 349 -25.07 2.26 -9.78
C ASP A 349 -24.66 2.47 -8.31
N ILE A 350 -25.39 3.33 -7.61
CA ILE A 350 -25.11 3.67 -6.20
C ILE A 350 -25.48 2.52 -5.27
N ASP A 351 -26.62 1.86 -5.52
CA ASP A 351 -27.14 0.81 -4.64
C ASP A 351 -26.31 -0.46 -4.78
N GLU A 352 -25.90 -0.82 -6.00
CA GLU A 352 -24.99 -1.92 -6.23
C GLU A 352 -23.64 -1.69 -5.53
N ARG A 353 -23.02 -0.52 -5.73
CA ARG A 353 -21.70 -0.21 -5.17
C ARG A 353 -21.72 -0.13 -3.65
N THR A 354 -22.68 0.58 -3.07
CA THR A 354 -22.82 0.67 -1.61
C THR A 354 -23.22 -0.66 -0.99
N GLY A 355 -24.01 -1.48 -1.71
CA GLY A 355 -24.32 -2.86 -1.33
C GLY A 355 -23.07 -3.75 -1.31
N ILE A 356 -22.21 -3.67 -2.33
CA ILE A 356 -20.91 -4.37 -2.35
C ILE A 356 -20.06 -3.95 -1.16
N LEU A 357 -19.95 -2.64 -0.89
CA LEU A 357 -19.16 -2.13 0.21
C LEU A 357 -19.69 -2.59 1.57
N SER A 358 -21.00 -2.54 1.77
CA SER A 358 -21.63 -2.98 3.01
C SER A 358 -21.46 -4.48 3.25
N ARG A 359 -21.51 -5.30 2.18
CA ARG A 359 -21.32 -6.76 2.28
C ARG A 359 -19.87 -7.18 2.41
N ASN A 360 -18.97 -6.57 1.63
CA ASN A 360 -17.62 -7.10 1.39
C ASN A 360 -16.51 -6.30 2.07
N ALA A 361 -16.67 -5.00 2.33
CA ALA A 361 -15.63 -4.25 3.03
C ALA A 361 -15.42 -4.83 4.43
N TYR A 362 -14.17 -4.97 4.87
CA TYR A 362 -13.81 -5.60 6.15
C TYR A 362 -14.11 -7.10 6.27
N VAL A 363 -14.53 -7.79 5.20
CA VAL A 363 -14.75 -9.24 5.20
C VAL A 363 -13.66 -9.92 4.38
N PRO A 364 -12.94 -10.90 4.95
CA PRO A 364 -11.95 -11.66 4.21
C PRO A 364 -12.65 -12.59 3.22
N LEU A 365 -12.41 -12.40 1.93
CA LEU A 365 -12.99 -13.19 0.85
C LEU A 365 -11.88 -13.91 0.08
N GLU A 366 -12.15 -15.17 -0.25
CA GLU A 366 -11.37 -15.90 -1.25
C GLU A 366 -11.61 -15.31 -2.64
N GLY A 367 -10.58 -15.35 -3.48
CA GLY A 367 -10.65 -14.90 -4.86
C GLY A 367 -9.53 -15.51 -5.69
N LYS A 368 -9.38 -15.01 -6.92
CA LYS A 368 -8.34 -15.45 -7.86
C LYS A 368 -7.43 -14.31 -8.26
N GLN A 369 -7.31 -13.28 -7.41
CA GLN A 369 -6.64 -12.01 -7.71
C GLN A 369 -5.22 -12.21 -8.24
N ILE A 370 -4.46 -13.14 -7.65
CA ILE A 370 -3.07 -13.42 -8.04
C ILE A 370 -2.94 -14.20 -9.36
N LEU A 371 -3.98 -14.96 -9.73
CA LEU A 371 -4.02 -15.78 -10.94
C LEU A 371 -4.57 -14.99 -12.15
N LYS A 372 -5.12 -13.79 -11.92
CA LYS A 372 -5.65 -12.95 -13.00
C LYS A 372 -4.55 -12.52 -13.93
N ASN A 373 -4.81 -12.67 -15.22
CA ASN A 373 -3.90 -12.18 -16.23
C ASN A 373 -4.04 -10.65 -16.37
N SER A 374 -3.01 -10.01 -16.91
CA SER A 374 -2.98 -8.56 -17.01
C SER A 374 -4.08 -7.94 -17.88
N ARG A 375 -4.75 -8.69 -18.77
CA ARG A 375 -5.86 -8.17 -19.57
C ARG A 375 -7.12 -7.98 -18.73
N GLU A 376 -7.31 -8.82 -17.72
CA GLU A 376 -8.45 -8.76 -16.79
C GLU A 376 -8.33 -7.59 -15.81
N THR A 377 -7.11 -7.18 -15.43
CA THR A 377 -6.90 -6.16 -14.39
C THR A 377 -6.63 -4.75 -14.93
N ARG A 378 -6.39 -4.59 -16.24
CA ARG A 378 -5.98 -3.30 -16.84
C ARG A 378 -7.13 -2.40 -17.28
N ARG A 379 -8.37 -2.89 -17.27
CA ARG A 379 -9.54 -2.16 -17.79
C ARG A 379 -10.66 -2.04 -16.75
N PRO A 380 -10.46 -1.27 -15.67
CA PRO A 380 -11.53 -0.94 -14.72
C PRO A 380 -12.73 -0.28 -15.44
N PRO A 381 -13.97 -0.65 -15.09
CA PRO A 381 -15.18 -0.02 -15.63
C PRO A 381 -15.45 1.31 -14.91
N PHE A 382 -14.85 2.39 -15.41
CA PHE A 382 -15.14 3.73 -14.91
C PHE A 382 -16.56 4.16 -15.29
N PHE A 383 -17.11 5.07 -14.49
CA PHE A 383 -18.42 5.67 -14.65
C PHE A 383 -18.30 7.17 -14.45
N ASP A 384 -19.33 7.93 -14.83
CA ASP A 384 -19.40 9.37 -14.59
C ASP A 384 -19.36 9.65 -13.09
N TYR A 385 -18.17 10.01 -12.65
CA TYR A 385 -17.83 10.25 -11.25
C TYR A 385 -18.55 11.49 -10.70
N ALA A 386 -18.71 12.54 -11.52
CA ALA A 386 -19.35 13.78 -11.10
C ALA A 386 -20.87 13.60 -10.95
N ASP A 387 -21.50 12.92 -11.91
CA ASP A 387 -22.92 12.53 -11.81
C ASP A 387 -23.15 11.64 -10.59
N TYR A 388 -22.32 10.62 -10.37
CA TYR A 388 -22.44 9.70 -9.23
C TYR A 388 -22.43 10.45 -7.90
N ILE A 389 -21.47 11.36 -7.69
CA ILE A 389 -21.40 12.16 -6.46
C ILE A 389 -22.63 13.07 -6.32
N THR A 390 -23.07 13.69 -7.41
CA THR A 390 -24.26 14.56 -7.39
C THR A 390 -25.50 13.77 -6.96
N ARG A 391 -25.70 12.59 -7.54
CA ARG A 391 -26.81 11.67 -7.21
C ARG A 391 -26.70 11.06 -5.81
N CYS A 392 -25.53 11.09 -5.17
CA CYS A 392 -25.43 10.67 -3.77
C CYS A 392 -26.21 11.60 -2.81
N GLY A 393 -26.57 12.81 -3.23
CA GLY A 393 -27.46 13.70 -2.48
C GLY A 393 -26.83 14.23 -1.19
N LEU A 394 -25.60 14.73 -1.28
CA LEU A 394 -24.85 15.21 -0.13
C LEU A 394 -25.49 16.47 0.49
N PRO A 395 -25.57 16.59 1.82
CA PRO A 395 -26.04 17.80 2.50
C PRO A 395 -24.96 18.90 2.55
N VAL A 396 -24.09 18.95 1.54
CA VAL A 396 -23.04 19.98 1.37
C VAL A 396 -22.97 20.38 -0.11
N ALA A 397 -22.89 21.68 -0.37
CA ALA A 397 -22.84 22.22 -1.72
C ALA A 397 -21.41 22.11 -2.30
N LEU A 398 -21.07 20.92 -2.81
CA LEU A 398 -19.81 20.68 -3.52
C LEU A 398 -20.06 20.48 -5.02
N ASP A 399 -19.13 20.94 -5.85
CA ASP A 399 -19.24 20.85 -7.31
C ASP A 399 -18.22 19.85 -7.88
N ALA A 400 -18.61 18.57 -7.93
CA ALA A 400 -17.77 17.52 -8.50
C ALA A 400 -17.60 17.69 -10.02
N GLY A 401 -18.61 18.24 -10.70
CA GLY A 401 -18.56 18.52 -12.14
C GLY A 401 -17.48 19.53 -12.49
N LEU A 402 -17.35 20.60 -11.69
CA LEU A 402 -16.27 21.57 -11.82
C LEU A 402 -14.89 20.92 -11.64
N LEU A 403 -14.71 20.03 -10.66
CA LEU A 403 -13.43 19.35 -10.47
C LEU A 403 -13.05 18.48 -11.68
N VAL A 404 -14.01 17.70 -12.21
CA VAL A 404 -13.78 16.87 -13.41
C VAL A 404 -13.49 17.74 -14.62
N LYS A 405 -14.30 18.77 -14.87
CA LYS A 405 -14.13 19.71 -15.99
C LYS A 405 -12.79 20.43 -15.94
N SER A 406 -12.39 20.93 -14.78
CA SER A 406 -11.08 21.58 -14.61
C SER A 406 -9.92 20.60 -14.77
N SER A 407 -10.10 19.34 -14.35
CA SER A 407 -9.10 18.29 -14.56
C SER A 407 -8.92 17.93 -16.03
N ALA A 408 -10.03 17.85 -16.79
CA ALA A 408 -10.01 17.66 -18.24
C ALA A 408 -9.37 18.86 -18.93
N GLY A 409 -9.76 20.10 -18.57
CA GLY A 409 -9.18 21.31 -19.14
C GLY A 409 -7.68 21.47 -18.89
N ILE A 410 -7.17 21.01 -17.74
CA ILE A 410 -5.72 20.94 -17.48
C ILE A 410 -5.05 19.98 -18.47
N MET A 411 -5.65 18.80 -18.67
CA MET A 411 -5.11 17.79 -19.58
C MET A 411 -5.08 18.32 -21.02
N ASP A 412 -6.16 18.93 -21.48
CA ASP A 412 -6.26 19.53 -22.82
C ASP A 412 -5.20 20.63 -23.00
N ALA A 413 -5.08 21.54 -22.04
CA ALA A 413 -4.08 22.62 -22.08
C ALA A 413 -2.63 22.09 -22.09
N ILE A 414 -2.34 20.99 -21.40
CA ILE A 414 -1.02 20.34 -21.43
C ILE A 414 -0.78 19.69 -22.81
N GLN A 415 -1.80 19.05 -23.38
CA GLN A 415 -1.71 18.41 -24.70
C GLN A 415 -1.53 19.44 -25.83
N GLU A 416 -2.27 20.53 -25.81
CA GLU A 416 -2.16 21.64 -26.76
C GLU A 416 -0.75 22.24 -26.79
N ARG A 417 -0.04 22.21 -25.67
CA ARG A 417 1.35 22.66 -25.56
C ARG A 417 2.39 21.62 -25.99
N GLY A 418 1.98 20.42 -26.38
CA GLY A 418 2.88 19.32 -26.71
C GLY A 418 3.58 18.70 -25.49
N ALA A 419 3.15 19.02 -24.27
CA ALA A 419 3.81 18.59 -23.03
C ALA A 419 3.21 17.31 -22.41
N GLY A 420 2.22 16.68 -23.07
CA GLY A 420 1.51 15.50 -22.54
C GLY A 420 2.39 14.26 -22.27
N ASN A 421 3.56 14.19 -22.91
CA ASN A 421 4.51 13.10 -22.67
C ASN A 421 5.55 13.41 -21.58
N GLU A 422 5.61 14.64 -21.08
CA GLU A 422 6.56 15.02 -20.06
C GLU A 422 6.27 14.28 -18.74
N PRO A 423 7.27 13.62 -18.12
CA PRO A 423 7.07 12.85 -16.90
C PRO A 423 6.46 13.66 -15.75
N GLU A 424 6.81 14.94 -15.65
CA GLU A 424 6.28 15.85 -14.63
C GLU A 424 4.76 16.00 -14.73
N TYR A 425 4.23 16.35 -15.91
CA TYR A 425 2.79 16.50 -16.11
C TYR A 425 2.06 15.16 -15.96
N ARG A 426 2.63 14.06 -16.45
CA ARG A 426 2.06 12.72 -16.24
C ARG A 426 1.93 12.37 -14.77
N TYR A 427 2.92 12.75 -13.96
CA TYR A 427 2.89 12.57 -12.52
C TYR A 427 1.81 13.43 -11.85
N LYS A 428 1.75 14.73 -12.18
CA LYS A 428 0.72 15.68 -11.66
C LYS A 428 -0.70 15.20 -11.98
N ILE A 429 -0.92 14.73 -13.20
CA ILE A 429 -2.19 14.15 -13.65
C ILE A 429 -2.52 12.85 -12.88
N GLY A 430 -1.54 11.98 -12.67
CA GLY A 430 -1.73 10.78 -11.83
C GLY A 430 -2.14 11.12 -10.39
N MET A 431 -1.53 12.16 -9.79
CA MET A 431 -1.93 12.67 -8.47
C MET A 431 -3.38 13.17 -8.47
N LEU A 432 -3.81 13.83 -9.55
CA LEU A 432 -5.15 14.38 -9.69
C LEU A 432 -6.21 13.27 -9.68
N VAL A 433 -6.02 12.22 -10.49
CA VAL A 433 -6.90 11.04 -10.50
C VAL A 433 -7.01 10.41 -9.12
N HIS A 434 -5.88 10.23 -8.42
CA HIS A 434 -5.93 9.66 -7.07
C HIS A 434 -6.69 10.53 -6.08
N ASN A 435 -6.58 11.86 -6.16
CA ASN A 435 -7.32 12.74 -5.27
C ASN A 435 -8.83 12.79 -5.60
N LEU A 436 -9.20 12.63 -6.88
CA LEU A 436 -10.59 12.45 -7.30
C LEU A 436 -11.16 11.11 -6.80
N GLU A 437 -10.43 10.00 -6.97
CA GLU A 437 -10.85 8.69 -6.45
C GLU A 437 -10.91 8.67 -4.91
N ALA A 438 -10.06 9.43 -4.22
CA ALA A 438 -10.14 9.61 -2.78
C ALA A 438 -11.38 10.43 -2.36
N LEU A 439 -11.78 11.42 -3.16
CA LEU A 439 -13.04 12.15 -2.93
C LEU A 439 -14.24 11.22 -3.15
N LEU A 440 -14.19 10.31 -4.14
CA LEU A 440 -15.19 9.24 -4.29
C LEU A 440 -15.29 8.39 -3.01
N ALA A 441 -14.14 7.95 -2.49
CA ALA A 441 -14.09 7.14 -1.28
C ALA A 441 -14.64 7.88 -0.07
N ALA A 442 -14.42 9.20 0.06
CA ALA A 442 -15.01 10.00 1.14
C ALA A 442 -16.54 10.11 1.04
N VAL A 443 -17.07 10.25 -0.17
CA VAL A 443 -18.53 10.27 -0.41
C VAL A 443 -19.14 8.90 -0.12
N GLU A 444 -18.51 7.82 -0.61
CA GLU A 444 -18.97 6.46 -0.34
C GLU A 444 -18.89 6.11 1.15
N LEU A 445 -17.87 6.58 1.88
CA LEU A 445 -17.76 6.44 3.35
C LEU A 445 -19.00 7.03 4.03
N TRP A 446 -19.34 8.28 3.72
CA TRP A 446 -20.55 8.92 4.25
C TRP A 446 -21.80 8.14 3.84
N LYS A 447 -21.89 7.68 2.59
CA LYS A 447 -23.08 6.99 2.09
C LYS A 447 -23.34 5.67 2.82
N VAL A 448 -22.31 4.85 3.03
CA VAL A 448 -22.46 3.55 3.72
C VAL A 448 -22.63 3.72 5.23
N THR A 449 -21.99 4.72 5.84
CA THR A 449 -22.11 4.98 7.29
C THR A 449 -23.32 5.83 7.66
N ALA A 450 -23.90 6.58 6.72
CA ALA A 450 -24.91 7.63 6.95
C ALA A 450 -24.58 8.52 8.17
N ASN A 451 -23.30 8.81 8.35
CA ASN A 451 -22.80 9.57 9.48
C ASN A 451 -22.30 10.94 9.02
N ASP A 452 -23.07 11.98 9.34
CA ASP A 452 -22.78 13.35 8.93
C ASP A 452 -21.49 13.93 9.52
N HIS A 453 -20.92 13.30 10.55
CA HIS A 453 -19.59 13.68 11.04
C HIS A 453 -18.50 13.51 9.98
N TYR A 454 -18.70 12.64 8.97
CA TYR A 454 -17.76 12.48 7.86
C TYR A 454 -17.91 13.52 6.73
N LEU A 455 -18.90 14.41 6.78
CA LEU A 455 -19.04 15.48 5.76
C LEU A 455 -17.80 16.37 5.69
N ASN A 456 -17.15 16.64 6.84
CA ASN A 456 -15.90 17.39 6.86
C ASN A 456 -14.74 16.62 6.19
N ALA A 457 -14.75 15.29 6.15
CA ALA A 457 -13.76 14.51 5.40
C ALA A 457 -13.92 14.73 3.88
N ILE A 458 -15.17 14.80 3.41
CA ILE A 458 -15.50 15.11 2.01
C ILE A 458 -15.04 16.53 1.65
N ILE A 459 -15.37 17.53 2.48
CA ILE A 459 -14.96 18.92 2.26
C ILE A 459 -13.43 19.05 2.26
N MET A 460 -12.74 18.38 3.20
CA MET A 460 -11.28 18.34 3.24
C MET A 460 -10.72 17.77 1.94
N GLN A 461 -11.24 16.65 1.48
CA GLN A 461 -10.74 16.00 0.27
C GLN A 461 -11.06 16.80 -1.00
N TYR A 462 -12.23 17.44 -1.09
CA TYR A 462 -12.56 18.39 -2.16
C TYR A 462 -11.54 19.55 -2.21
N ASN A 463 -11.21 20.12 -1.04
CA ASN A 463 -10.23 21.18 -0.94
C ASN A 463 -8.83 20.73 -1.33
N GLU A 464 -8.42 19.49 -1.02
CA GLU A 464 -7.14 18.94 -1.48
C GLU A 464 -7.08 18.79 -3.00
N VAL A 465 -8.16 18.33 -3.64
CA VAL A 465 -8.25 18.32 -5.12
C VAL A 465 -8.13 19.73 -5.67
N GLY A 466 -8.90 20.69 -5.13
CA GLY A 466 -8.87 22.09 -5.58
C GLY A 466 -7.49 22.74 -5.43
N LYS A 467 -6.79 22.51 -4.31
CA LYS A 467 -5.42 22.98 -4.10
C LYS A 467 -4.45 22.39 -5.12
N LEU A 468 -4.58 21.09 -5.43
CA LEU A 468 -3.74 20.43 -6.43
C LEU A 468 -4.00 21.01 -7.83
N ILE A 469 -5.26 21.16 -8.22
CA ILE A 469 -5.64 21.81 -9.50
C ILE A 469 -5.02 23.22 -9.58
N ASN A 470 -5.23 24.06 -8.57
CA ASN A 470 -4.73 25.44 -8.58
C ASN A 470 -3.19 25.51 -8.62
N ARG A 471 -2.51 24.56 -7.96
CA ARG A 471 -1.06 24.42 -8.02
C ARG A 471 -0.59 24.08 -9.43
N ILE A 472 -1.21 23.08 -10.08
CA ILE A 472 -0.86 22.68 -11.45
C ILE A 472 -1.08 23.87 -12.41
N ILE A 473 -2.19 24.59 -12.27
CA ILE A 473 -2.49 25.76 -13.09
C ILE A 473 -1.43 26.84 -12.90
N SER A 474 -1.04 27.12 -11.66
CA SER A 474 -0.09 28.18 -11.32
C SER A 474 1.34 27.83 -11.78
N GLU A 475 1.78 26.60 -11.54
CA GLU A 475 3.10 26.12 -11.97
C GLU A 475 3.23 26.06 -13.49
N GLY A 476 2.16 25.62 -14.17
CA GLY A 476 2.14 25.52 -15.63
C GLY A 476 1.69 26.79 -16.34
N ALA A 477 1.25 27.84 -15.63
CA ALA A 477 0.56 29.00 -16.21
C ALA A 477 -0.56 28.59 -17.21
N LEU A 478 -1.39 27.61 -16.84
CA LEU A 478 -2.42 27.04 -17.72
C LEU A 478 -3.68 27.94 -17.77
N PRO A 479 -4.39 28.02 -18.91
CA PRO A 479 -5.58 28.87 -19.07
C PRO A 479 -6.85 28.21 -18.50
N VAL A 480 -6.77 27.66 -17.28
CA VAL A 480 -7.88 26.98 -16.59
C VAL A 480 -8.25 27.78 -15.34
N GLY A 481 -9.54 27.86 -15.01
CA GLY A 481 -10.03 28.60 -13.84
C GLY A 481 -9.65 27.95 -12.51
N PHE A 482 -9.38 28.76 -11.49
CA PHE A 482 -9.07 28.29 -10.15
C PHE A 482 -10.31 27.75 -9.44
N ILE A 483 -10.12 26.70 -8.64
CA ILE A 483 -11.12 26.13 -7.76
C ILE A 483 -11.17 26.92 -6.45
N GLN A 484 -12.37 27.38 -6.09
CA GLN A 484 -12.61 28.01 -4.79
C GLN A 484 -12.74 26.94 -3.69
N PRO A 485 -12.07 27.11 -2.54
CA PRO A 485 -12.19 26.17 -1.44
C PRO A 485 -13.54 26.29 -0.74
N LEU A 486 -14.00 25.18 -0.17
CA LEU A 486 -15.16 25.12 0.70
C LEU A 486 -14.75 25.31 2.16
N ARG A 487 -15.59 26.01 2.92
CA ARG A 487 -15.43 26.11 4.38
C ARG A 487 -15.87 24.81 5.03
N GLN A 488 -15.08 24.30 5.99
CA GLN A 488 -15.51 23.18 6.82
C GLN A 488 -16.75 23.54 7.64
N LEU A 489 -17.61 22.55 7.88
CA LEU A 489 -18.72 22.64 8.81
C LEU A 489 -18.22 22.93 10.23
N PRO A 490 -19.04 23.57 11.09
CA PRO A 490 -18.66 23.86 12.47
C PRO A 490 -18.14 22.62 13.20
N LEU A 491 -17.10 22.80 14.03
CA LEU A 491 -16.58 21.71 14.85
C LEU A 491 -17.67 21.18 15.79
N PRO A 492 -17.79 19.85 15.93
CA PRO A 492 -18.65 19.26 16.95
C PRO A 492 -18.16 19.67 18.35
N ARG A 493 -19.09 19.72 19.30
CA ARG A 493 -18.80 20.00 20.72
C ARG A 493 -19.30 18.83 21.56
N PRO A 494 -18.65 17.66 21.48
CA PRO A 494 -19.07 16.49 22.24
C PRO A 494 -18.80 16.68 23.74
N ASP A 495 -19.68 16.13 24.59
CA ASP A 495 -19.46 16.09 26.04
C ASP A 495 -18.23 15.26 26.41
N ASP A 496 -18.01 14.16 25.67
CA ASP A 496 -16.81 13.32 25.76
C ASP A 496 -16.04 13.35 24.42
N PRO A 497 -15.04 14.26 24.27
CA PRO A 497 -14.17 14.32 23.10
C PRO A 497 -13.43 13.01 22.80
N ARG A 498 -13.07 12.23 23.82
CA ARG A 498 -12.32 10.99 23.65
C ARG A 498 -13.21 9.92 23.03
N ALA A 499 -14.37 9.66 23.63
CA ALA A 499 -15.32 8.67 23.10
C ALA A 499 -15.80 9.05 21.70
N PHE A 500 -16.06 10.34 21.45
CA PHE A 500 -16.46 10.85 20.15
C PHE A 500 -15.43 10.54 19.05
N LEU A 501 -14.15 10.90 19.28
CA LEU A 501 -13.10 10.67 18.29
C LEU A 501 -12.83 9.17 18.07
N LEU A 502 -12.83 8.35 19.12
CA LEU A 502 -12.66 6.90 18.99
C LEU A 502 -13.84 6.27 18.22
N GLY A 503 -15.07 6.77 18.42
CA GLY A 503 -16.23 6.33 17.66
C GLY A 503 -16.10 6.60 16.16
N LEU A 504 -15.55 7.75 15.77
CA LEU A 504 -15.28 8.07 14.36
C LEU A 504 -14.18 7.22 13.73
N LEU A 505 -13.29 6.60 14.53
CA LEU A 505 -12.31 5.64 14.02
C LEU A 505 -12.90 4.25 13.79
N ASP A 506 -14.00 3.89 14.46
CA ASP A 506 -14.68 2.60 14.27
C ASP A 506 -15.57 2.58 13.02
N VAL A 507 -14.96 2.75 11.85
CA VAL A 507 -15.66 2.72 10.56
C VAL A 507 -16.31 1.36 10.32
N LYS A 508 -15.63 0.27 10.71
CA LYS A 508 -16.15 -1.09 10.58
C LYS A 508 -17.45 -1.25 11.37
N GLY A 509 -17.47 -0.85 12.64
CA GLY A 509 -18.67 -0.92 13.48
C GLY A 509 -19.81 -0.09 12.91
N GLN A 510 -19.53 1.10 12.37
CA GLN A 510 -20.56 1.96 11.76
C GLN A 510 -21.17 1.39 10.48
N ILE A 511 -20.42 0.63 9.68
CA ILE A 511 -20.95 -0.05 8.49
C ILE A 511 -21.72 -1.32 8.87
N ARG A 512 -21.24 -2.07 9.87
CA ARG A 512 -21.78 -3.38 10.25
C ARG A 512 -22.88 -3.33 11.31
N GLY A 513 -23.06 -2.21 11.99
CA GLY A 513 -24.13 -1.98 12.96
C GLY A 513 -25.47 -1.56 12.36
N LYS A 514 -25.55 -1.46 11.02
CA LYS A 514 -26.77 -1.24 10.25
C LYS A 514 -27.22 -2.55 9.62
#